data_AF-A0AAQ2Y5H2-F1
#
_entry.id   AF-A0AAQ2Y5H2-F1
#
_cell.length_a   1.000
_cell.length_b   1.000
_cell.length_c   1.000
_cell.angle_alpha   90.00
_cell.angle_beta   90.00
_cell.angle_gamma   90.00
#
_symmetry.space_group_name_H-M   'P 1'
#
loop_
_entity.id
_entity.type
_entity.pdbx_description
1 polymer ?
#
loop_
_entity_poly.entity_id
_entity_poly.type
_entity_poly.pdbx_seq_one_letter_code
_entity_poly.pdbx_strand_id
1 'polypeptide(L)' 'MSINSDNPFAQRCLPERPFETPKLTEKAKAAHDVRRRIEQLEERYAWEQEWQTPLDETTLQ' A
#
# COMPACT_ATOMS: atom_id res chain seq x y z
N MET A 1 1.36 41.12 -16.91
CA MET A 1 1.68 40.34 -18.12
C MET A 1 1.46 38.88 -17.79
N SER A 2 0.56 38.20 -18.51
CA SER A 2 0.28 36.77 -18.31
C SER A 2 1.43 35.95 -18.88
N ILE A 3 2.02 35.06 -18.08
CA ILE A 3 3.18 34.22 -18.44
C ILE A 3 2.75 32.97 -19.23
N ASN A 4 1.45 32.83 -19.50
CA ASN A 4 0.90 31.68 -20.20
C ASN A 4 1.05 31.91 -21.71
N SER A 5 2.27 31.76 -22.23
CA SER A 5 2.46 31.57 -23.65
C SER A 5 1.92 30.19 -24.01
N ASP A 6 0.97 30.11 -24.93
CA ASP A 6 0.46 28.86 -25.52
C ASP A 6 1.52 28.10 -26.36
N ASN A 7 2.79 28.49 -26.24
CA ASN A 7 3.91 27.85 -26.92
C ASN A 7 4.34 26.59 -26.15
N PRO A 8 4.23 25.39 -26.75
CA PRO A 8 4.63 24.14 -26.10
C PRO A 8 6.14 24.07 -25.79
N PHE A 9 6.99 24.81 -26.52
CA PHE A 9 8.42 24.87 -26.23
C PHE A 9 8.72 25.69 -24.98
N ALA A 10 8.00 26.78 -24.75
CA ALA A 10 8.19 27.62 -23.57
C ALA A 10 7.83 26.86 -22.28
N GLN A 11 6.85 25.97 -22.33
CA GLN A 11 6.46 25.12 -21.19
C GLN A 11 7.57 24.11 -20.81
N ARG A 12 8.34 23.61 -21.77
CA ARG A 12 9.46 22.68 -21.53
C ARG A 12 10.69 23.36 -20.93
N CYS A 13 10.84 24.65 -21.16
CA CYS A 13 11.93 25.46 -20.61
C CYS A 13 11.63 25.97 -19.19
N LEU A 14 10.42 25.75 -18.67
CA LEU A 14 10.10 26.08 -17.28
C LEU A 14 10.84 25.10 -16.34
N PRO A 15 11.32 25.58 -15.17
CA PRO A 15 11.89 24.70 -14.17
C PRO A 15 10.88 23.62 -13.79
N GLU A 16 11.36 22.38 -13.60
CA GLU A 16 10.53 21.30 -13.10
C GLU A 16 9.88 21.75 -11.78
N ARG A 17 8.55 21.72 -11.73
CA ARG A 17 7.85 22.01 -10.48
C ARG A 17 8.28 20.96 -9.46
N PRO A 18 8.60 21.35 -8.22
CA PRO A 18 8.92 20.37 -7.20
C PRO A 18 7.77 19.37 -7.11
N PHE A 19 8.10 18.09 -7.22
CA PHE A 19 7.13 17.02 -7.04
C PHE A 19 6.68 17.03 -5.58
N GLU A 20 5.50 17.59 -5.32
CA GLU A 20 4.89 17.54 -4.00
C GLU A 20 4.28 16.15 -3.81
N THR A 21 4.93 15.33 -2.99
CA THR A 21 4.27 14.12 -2.48
C THR A 21 3.05 14.55 -1.66
N PRO A 22 1.85 13.99 -1.91
CA PRO A 22 0.67 14.33 -1.13
C PRO A 22 0.98 14.08 0.35
N LYS A 23 0.69 15.07 1.20
CA LYS A 23 0.91 14.96 2.65
C LYS A 23 0.07 13.81 3.17
N LEU A 24 0.73 12.76 3.66
CA LEU A 24 0.05 11.61 4.23
C LEU A 24 -0.68 12.07 5.49
N THR A 25 -1.98 11.84 5.53
CA THR A 25 -2.78 12.17 6.73
C THR A 25 -2.60 11.09 7.80
N GLU A 26 -2.71 11.46 9.07
CA GLU A 26 -2.76 10.52 10.21
C GLU A 26 -3.80 9.41 9.97
N LYS A 27 -4.95 9.77 9.38
CA LYS A 27 -6.00 8.82 8.99
C LYS A 27 -5.54 7.81 7.95
N ALA A 28 -4.81 8.27 6.92
CA ALA A 28 -4.29 7.39 5.89
C ALA A 28 -3.25 6.41 6.46
N LYS A 29 -2.41 6.86 7.39
CA LYS A 29 -1.47 6.00 8.11
C LYS A 29 -2.17 4.95 8.95
N ALA A 30 -3.15 5.35 9.76
CA ALA A 30 -3.94 4.42 10.57
C ALA A 30 -4.68 3.38 9.71
N ALA A 31 -5.28 3.79 8.60
CA ALA A 31 -5.94 2.87 7.68
C ALA A 31 -4.97 1.86 7.04
N HIS A 32 -3.77 2.31 6.68
CA HIS A 32 -2.71 1.42 6.18
C HIS A 32 -2.26 0.42 7.25
N ASP A 33 -2.05 0.86 8.49
CA ASP A 33 -1.62 -0.01 9.59
C ASP A 33 -2.65 -1.10 9.89
N VAL A 34 -3.95 -0.78 9.85
CA VAL A 34 -5.03 -1.75 9.98
C VAL A 34 -5.01 -2.78 8.84
N ARG A 35 -4.90 -2.33 7.58
CA ARG A 35 -4.84 -3.24 6.43
C ARG A 35 -3.65 -4.19 6.53
N ARG A 36 -2.47 -3.66 6.86
CA ARG A 36 -1.26 -4.46 7.04
C ARG A 36 -1.44 -5.50 8.15
N ARG A 37 -2.15 -5.15 9.23
CA ARG A 37 -2.41 -6.09 10.31
C ARG A 37 -3.36 -7.21 9.88
N ILE A 38 -4.36 -6.90 9.06
CA ILE A 38 -5.28 -7.91 8.50
C ILE A 38 -4.51 -8.89 7.62
N GLU A 39 -3.70 -8.39 6.68
CA GLU A 39 -2.89 -9.24 5.78
C GLU A 39 -1.99 -10.22 6.55
N GLN A 40 -1.34 -9.76 7.63
CA GLN A 40 -0.52 -10.63 8.48
C GLN A 40 -1.33 -11.73 9.18
N LEU A 41 -2.57 -11.44 9.57
CA LEU A 41 -3.42 -12.43 10.22
C LEU A 41 -3.95 -13.45 9.19
N GLU A 42 -4.29 -12.99 8.00
CA GLU A 42 -4.73 -13.85 6.89
C GLU A 42 -3.60 -14.79 6.45
N GLU A 43 -2.37 -14.28 6.30
CA GLU A 43 -1.20 -15.10 5.96
C GLU A 43 -0.93 -16.17 7.03
N ARG A 44 -1.01 -15.80 8.31
CA ARG A 44 -0.87 -16.76 9.42
C ARG A 44 -1.96 -17.81 9.41
N TYR A 45 -3.22 -17.42 9.17
CA TYR A 45 -4.33 -18.36 9.13
C TYR A 45 -4.23 -19.32 7.94
N ALA A 46 -3.81 -18.81 6.77
CA ALA A 46 -3.56 -19.64 5.60
C ALA A 46 -2.44 -20.66 5.87
N TRP A 47 -1.36 -20.22 6.52
CA TRP A 47 -0.28 -21.12 6.92
C TRP A 47 -0.75 -22.18 7.93
N GLU A 48 -1.53 -21.78 8.94
CA GLU A 48 -2.12 -22.72 9.91
C GLU A 48 -3.06 -23.72 9.23
N GLN A 49 -3.91 -23.31 8.28
CA GLN A 49 -4.76 -24.25 7.53
C GLN A 49 -3.99 -25.21 6.64
N GLU A 50 -2.95 -24.74 5.95
CA GLU A 50 -2.19 -25.57 5.01
C GLU A 50 -1.28 -26.57 5.73
N TRP A 51 -0.77 -26.19 6.92
CA TRP A 51 0.26 -26.96 7.62
C TRP A 51 -0.19 -27.57 8.95
N GLN A 52 -1.40 -27.26 9.47
CA GLN A 52 -1.99 -28.11 10.50
C GLN A 52 -2.44 -29.42 9.87
N THR A 53 -1.64 -30.47 10.07
CA THR A 53 -2.20 -31.82 10.09
C THR A 53 -3.23 -31.88 11.22
N PRO A 54 -4.51 -32.20 10.96
CA PRO A 54 -5.37 -32.64 12.03
C PRO A 54 -4.68 -33.87 12.62
N LEU A 55 -4.16 -33.76 13.85
CA LEU A 55 -3.96 -34.94 14.67
C LEU A 55 -5.37 -35.42 15.01
N ASP A 56 -6.00 -36.11 14.05
CA ASP A 56 -7.14 -36.93 14.35
C ASP A 56 -6.64 -37.97 15.36
N GLU A 57 -7.19 -37.89 16.57
CA GLU A 57 -6.97 -38.79 17.72
C GLU A 57 -7.28 -40.27 17.39
N THR A 58 -7.69 -40.58 16.15
CA THR A 58 -7.97 -41.92 15.63
C THR A 58 -6.73 -42.65 15.11
N THR A 59 -5.58 -41.99 14.99
CA THR A 59 -4.32 -42.63 14.51
C THR A 59 -3.45 -43.22 15.62
N LEU A 60 -3.89 -43.13 16.88
CA LEU A 60 -3.26 -43.78 18.05
C LEU A 60 -4.13 -44.92 18.59
N GLN A 61 -4.52 -45.87 17.72
CA GLN A 61 -5.04 -47.18 18.15
C GLN A 61 -4.07 -48.30 17.77
#